data_AF-A0A377XD22-F1
#
_entry.id   AF-A0A377XD22-F1
#
_cell.length_a   1.000
_cell.length_b   1.000
_cell.length_c   1.000
_cell.angle_alpha   90.00
_cell.angle_beta   90.00
_cell.angle_gamma   90.00
#
_symmetry.space_group_name_H-M   'P 1'
#
loop_
_entity.id
_entity.type
_entity.pdbx_description
1 polymer ?
#
loop_
_entity_poly.entity_id
_entity_poly.type
_entity_poly.pdbx_seq_one_letter_code
_entity_poly.pdbx_strand_id
1 'polypeptide(L)'
;MKLFINDLTVMDFSFLDAESGLIGDSLIVDIILEGDLNAESMVMDFSHAKKSIKHEIDKLADHVLIVPEQNSHIIVSHAGTTTEVAMLRKNGETQCFYFRAAGEFLAGPNR
;
A
#
# COMPACT_ATOMS: atom_id res chain seq x y z
N MET A 1 -1.92 24.03 15.55
CA MET A 1 -3.29 23.47 15.68
C MET A 1 -3.28 22.04 15.13
N LYS A 2 -4.08 21.11 15.68
CA LYS A 2 -4.26 19.77 15.12
C LYS A 2 -5.68 19.63 14.55
N LEU A 3 -5.79 19.23 13.29
CA LEU A 3 -7.05 18.87 12.66
C LEU A 3 -7.09 17.36 12.47
N PHE A 4 -8.20 16.74 12.88
CA PHE A 4 -8.50 15.34 12.63
C PHE A 4 -9.48 15.24 11.47
N ILE A 5 -9.13 14.41 10.49
CA ILE A 5 -9.98 14.04 9.38
C ILE A 5 -10.19 12.53 9.50
N ASN A 6 -11.38 12.14 9.92
CA ASN A 6 -11.76 10.74 10.00
C ASN A 6 -12.28 10.28 8.63
N ASP A 7 -12.07 9.00 8.33
CA ASP A 7 -12.63 8.32 7.16
C ASP A 7 -12.33 9.05 5.84
N LEU A 8 -11.09 9.50 5.60
CA LEU A 8 -10.75 10.24 4.37
C LEU A 8 -11.10 9.40 3.12
N THR A 9 -10.69 8.14 3.15
CA THR A 9 -10.92 7.18 2.06
C THR A 9 -10.89 5.75 2.62
N VAL A 10 -11.46 4.83 1.85
CA VAL A 10 -11.19 3.40 1.97
C VAL A 10 -10.04 3.07 1.02
N MET A 11 -9.10 2.25 1.47
CA MET A 11 -7.96 1.76 0.71
C MET A 11 -8.05 0.23 0.62
N ASP A 12 -8.14 -0.28 -0.60
CA ASP A 12 -8.22 -1.70 -0.87
C ASP A 12 -6.84 -2.23 -1.27
N PHE A 13 -6.39 -3.30 -0.64
CA PHE A 13 -5.10 -3.91 -0.97
C PHE A 13 -5.20 -5.43 -0.92
N SER A 14 -4.16 -6.08 -1.40
CA SER A 14 -3.96 -7.50 -1.15
C SER A 14 -2.57 -7.74 -0.61
N PHE A 15 -2.37 -8.83 0.11
CA PHE A 15 -1.05 -9.27 0.55
C PHE A 15 -0.87 -10.77 0.32
N LEU A 16 0.38 -11.19 0.12
CA LEU A 16 0.72 -12.60 0.01
C LEU A 16 1.08 -13.16 1.38
N ASP A 17 0.24 -14.07 1.88
CA ASP A 17 0.52 -14.90 3.04
C ASP A 17 1.10 -16.25 2.60
N ALA A 18 2.17 -16.69 3.25
CA ALA A 18 2.85 -17.94 2.89
C ALA A 18 2.03 -19.20 3.17
N GLU A 19 1.04 -19.14 4.06
CA GLU A 19 0.19 -20.30 4.38
C GLU A 19 -1.15 -20.27 3.63
N SER A 20 -1.76 -19.10 3.53
CA SER A 20 -3.12 -18.90 3.03
C SER A 20 -3.15 -18.40 1.58
N GLY A 21 -2.01 -17.96 1.04
CA GLY A 21 -1.90 -17.40 -0.30
C GLY A 21 -2.32 -15.93 -0.35
N LEU A 22 -2.98 -15.54 -1.45
CA LEU A 22 -3.41 -14.15 -1.66
C LEU A 22 -4.61 -13.82 -0.78
N ILE A 23 -4.47 -12.82 0.07
CA ILE A 23 -5.54 -12.28 0.91
C ILE A 23 -5.82 -10.84 0.49
N GLY A 24 -7.09 -10.51 0.27
CA GLY A 24 -7.55 -9.14 0.05
C GLY A 24 -8.15 -8.55 1.31
N ASP A 25 -7.92 -7.26 1.56
CA ASP A 25 -8.46 -6.54 2.72
C ASP A 25 -8.64 -5.04 2.41
N SER A 26 -9.40 -4.35 3.26
CA SER A 26 -9.75 -2.93 3.13
C SER A 26 -9.49 -2.18 4.42
N LEU A 27 -8.82 -1.03 4.35
CA LEU A 27 -8.55 -0.15 5.49
C LEU A 27 -9.25 1.19 5.33
N ILE A 28 -9.74 1.72 6.45
CA ILE A 28 -10.21 3.10 6.54
C ILE A 28 -9.03 3.98 6.94
N VAL A 29 -8.81 5.07 6.19
CA VAL A 29 -7.68 5.97 6.41
C VAL A 29 -8.11 7.24 7.13
N ASP A 30 -7.64 7.38 8.38
CA ASP A 30 -7.74 8.61 9.17
C ASP A 30 -6.46 9.44 9.05
N ILE A 31 -6.59 10.77 9.10
CA ILE A 31 -5.45 11.70 9.00
C ILE A 31 -5.48 12.74 10.11
N ILE A 32 -4.28 13.04 10.62
CA ILE A 32 -4.03 14.15 11.53
C ILE A 32 -3.13 15.16 10.80
N LEU A 33 -3.64 16.38 10.62
CA LEU A 33 -2.89 17.51 10.09
C LEU A 33 -2.44 18.42 11.24
N GLU A 34 -1.15 18.70 11.32
CA GLU A 34 -0.57 19.62 12.29
C GLU A 34 0.08 20.79 11.56
N GLY A 35 -0.26 22.02 11.98
CA GLY A 35 0.28 23.23 11.38
C GLY A 35 -0.11 24.51 12.09
N ASP A 36 0.55 25.60 11.70
CA ASP A 36 0.30 26.94 12.20
C ASP A 36 -0.77 27.65 11.37
N LEU A 37 -1.44 28.62 12.00
CA LEU A 37 -2.42 29.46 11.32
C LEU A 37 -1.67 30.37 10.34
N ASN A 38 -2.17 30.49 9.10
CA ASN A 38 -1.68 31.51 8.19
C ASN A 38 -2.17 32.92 8.60
N ALA A 39 -1.71 33.96 7.90
CA ALA A 39 -2.06 35.35 8.21
C ALA A 39 -3.58 35.63 8.15
N GLU A 40 -4.35 34.82 7.41
CA GLU A 40 -5.81 34.87 7.34
C GLU A 40 -6.51 34.06 8.44
N SER A 41 -5.79 33.56 9.45
CA SER A 41 -6.33 32.71 10.52
C SER A 41 -6.98 31.42 10.02
N MET A 42 -6.58 30.93 8.83
CA MET A 42 -7.01 29.66 8.27
C MET A 42 -5.81 28.70 8.26
N VAL A 43 -6.01 27.47 8.76
CA VAL A 43 -5.06 26.39 8.44
C VAL A 43 -5.36 26.02 6.99
N MET A 44 -4.35 26.08 6.10
CA MET A 44 -4.26 25.49 4.73
C MET A 44 -5.60 25.09 4.07
N ASP A 45 -5.95 25.58 2.87
CA ASP A 45 -7.20 25.19 2.16
C ASP A 45 -7.47 23.68 2.30
N PHE A 46 -8.36 23.34 3.22
CA PHE A 46 -8.58 21.97 3.66
C PHE A 46 -9.13 21.11 2.54
N SER A 47 -9.85 21.73 1.60
CA SER A 47 -10.38 21.05 0.43
C SER A 47 -9.25 20.63 -0.50
N HIS A 48 -8.23 21.48 -0.66
CA HIS A 48 -7.04 21.15 -1.43
C HIS A 48 -6.18 20.09 -0.72
N ALA A 49 -5.93 20.25 0.58
CA ALA A 49 -5.13 19.30 1.37
C ALA A 49 -5.71 17.88 1.32
N LYS A 50 -7.02 17.74 1.54
CA LYS A 50 -7.72 16.45 1.45
C LYS A 50 -7.57 15.80 0.08
N LYS A 51 -7.74 16.59 -1.00
CA LYS A 51 -7.61 16.10 -2.37
C LYS A 51 -6.20 15.62 -2.67
N SER A 52 -5.18 16.40 -2.29
CA SER A 52 -3.78 16.03 -2.49
C SER A 52 -3.42 14.76 -1.73
N ILE A 53 -3.82 14.63 -0.47
CA ILE A 53 -3.50 13.44 0.32
C ILE A 53 -4.24 12.21 -0.22
N LYS A 54 -5.53 12.33 -0.55
CA LYS A 54 -6.27 11.24 -1.18
C LYS A 54 -5.59 10.80 -2.48
N HIS A 55 -5.18 11.76 -3.33
CA HIS A 55 -4.51 11.45 -4.59
C HIS A 55 -3.22 10.65 -4.39
N GLU A 56 -2.39 11.00 -3.40
CA GLU A 56 -1.18 10.23 -3.12
C GLU A 56 -1.48 8.84 -2.55
N ILE A 57 -2.52 8.69 -1.71
CA ILE A 57 -2.97 7.37 -1.23
C ILE A 57 -3.43 6.50 -2.40
N ASP A 58 -4.33 7.02 -3.24
CA ASP A 58 -4.87 6.32 -4.42
C ASP A 58 -3.75 5.88 -5.37
N LYS A 59 -2.67 6.66 -5.46
CA LYS A 59 -1.55 6.40 -6.36
C LYS A 59 -0.52 5.42 -5.80
N LEU A 60 -0.23 5.48 -4.50
CA LEU A 60 0.90 4.78 -3.90
C LEU A 60 0.50 3.52 -3.13
N ALA A 61 -0.73 3.46 -2.63
CA ALA A 61 -1.12 2.46 -1.65
C ALA A 61 -2.46 1.77 -1.95
N ASP A 62 -3.32 2.37 -2.78
CA ASP A 62 -4.56 1.73 -3.20
C ASP A 62 -4.33 0.75 -4.36
N HIS A 63 -5.06 -0.37 -4.34
CA HIS A 63 -4.99 -1.45 -5.34
C HIS A 63 -3.58 -2.06 -5.54
N VAL A 64 -2.77 -2.06 -4.49
CA VAL A 64 -1.42 -2.64 -4.49
C VAL A 64 -1.40 -4.08 -3.97
N LEU A 65 -0.41 -4.85 -4.42
CA LEU A 65 -0.07 -6.13 -3.78
C LEU A 65 1.12 -5.95 -2.84
N ILE A 66 0.90 -6.23 -1.56
CA ILE A 66 1.95 -6.26 -0.54
C ILE A 66 2.65 -7.62 -0.60
N VAL A 67 3.97 -7.60 -0.77
CA VAL A 67 4.81 -8.79 -0.91
C VAL A 67 5.81 -8.84 0.24
N PRO A 68 5.76 -9.87 1.10
CA PRO A 68 6.74 -10.03 2.17
C PRO A 68 8.05 -10.60 1.62
N GLU A 69 8.93 -9.72 1.13
CA GLU A 69 10.20 -10.11 0.48
C GLU A 69 11.16 -10.87 1.40
N GLN A 70 10.98 -10.76 2.71
CA GLN A 70 11.79 -11.47 3.70
C GLN A 70 11.29 -12.90 3.96
N ASN A 71 10.22 -13.33 3.32
CA ASN A 71 9.70 -14.69 3.47
C ASN A 71 10.47 -15.66 2.58
N SER A 72 11.04 -16.72 3.16
CA SER A 72 11.80 -17.73 2.41
C SER A 72 10.98 -18.50 1.37
N HIS A 73 9.65 -18.44 1.47
CA HIS A 73 8.73 -19.06 0.51
C HIS A 73 8.32 -18.11 -0.62
N ILE A 74 8.84 -16.89 -0.64
CA ILE A 74 8.53 -15.91 -1.68
C ILE A 74 9.80 -15.57 -2.43
N ILE A 75 9.74 -15.71 -3.75
CA ILE A 75 10.80 -15.32 -4.67
C ILE A 75 10.30 -14.10 -5.42
N VAL A 76 11.03 -12.99 -5.31
CA VAL A 76 10.79 -11.78 -6.09
C VAL A 76 11.93 -11.65 -7.10
N SER A 77 11.56 -11.47 -8.36
CA SER A 77 12.49 -11.24 -9.47
C SER A 77 12.10 -9.95 -10.19
N HIS A 78 13.09 -9.18 -10.62
CA HIS A 78 12.88 -7.94 -11.37
C HIS A 78 13.52 -8.07 -12.74
N ALA A 79 12.74 -7.86 -13.80
CA ALA A 79 13.18 -7.91 -15.19
C ALA A 79 12.78 -6.62 -15.92
N GLY A 80 13.69 -5.65 -15.98
CA GLY A 80 13.42 -4.36 -16.62
C GLY A 80 12.31 -3.59 -15.90
N THR A 81 11.14 -3.47 -16.54
CA THR A 81 9.95 -2.82 -15.98
C THR A 81 8.93 -3.82 -15.45
N THR A 82 9.28 -5.09 -15.29
CA THR A 82 8.38 -6.09 -14.70
C THR A 82 8.94 -6.63 -13.41
N THR A 83 8.03 -6.88 -12.47
CA THR A 83 8.31 -7.61 -11.24
C THR A 83 7.51 -8.90 -11.27
N GLU A 84 8.20 -9.99 -11.00
CA GLU A 84 7.66 -11.34 -10.93
C GLU A 84 7.73 -11.80 -9.48
N VAL A 85 6.62 -12.32 -8.97
CA VAL A 85 6.53 -12.83 -7.61
C VAL A 85 6.05 -14.27 -7.66
N ALA A 86 6.87 -15.18 -7.17
CA ALA A 86 6.54 -16.59 -7.06
C ALA A 86 6.42 -16.98 -5.59
N MET A 87 5.31 -17.61 -5.23
CA MET A 87 5.14 -18.18 -3.89
C MET A 87 5.34 -19.70 -3.96
N LEU A 88 6.20 -20.23 -3.10
CA LEU A 88 6.54 -21.64 -3.00
C LEU A 88 5.76 -22.31 -1.87
N ARG A 89 5.32 -23.53 -2.11
CA ARG A 89 4.81 -24.43 -1.07
C ARG A 89 5.96 -24.92 -0.18
N LYS A 90 5.62 -25.50 0.98
CA LYS A 90 6.58 -26.14 1.90
C LYS A 90 7.45 -27.24 1.25
N ASN A 91 6.99 -27.84 0.16
CA ASN A 91 7.74 -28.85 -0.62
C ASN A 91 8.63 -28.26 -1.74
N GLY A 92 8.67 -26.93 -1.89
CA GLY A 92 9.45 -26.24 -2.93
C GLY A 92 8.77 -26.10 -4.28
N GLU A 93 7.55 -26.64 -4.47
CA GLU A 93 6.76 -26.42 -5.68
C GLU A 93 6.18 -25.01 -5.72
N THR A 94 6.08 -24.42 -6.89
CA THR A 94 5.43 -23.12 -7.03
C THR A 94 3.91 -23.24 -6.88
N GLN A 95 3.36 -22.45 -5.96
CA GLN A 95 1.93 -22.35 -5.69
C GLN A 95 1.26 -21.31 -6.58
N CYS A 96 1.88 -20.12 -6.73
CA CYS A 96 1.33 -19.00 -7.50
C CYS A 96 2.44 -18.17 -8.14
N PHE A 97 2.13 -17.55 -9.29
CA PHE A 97 2.96 -16.56 -9.96
C PHE A 97 2.16 -15.28 -10.20
N TYR A 98 2.77 -14.14 -9.90
CA TYR A 98 2.22 -12.81 -10.17
C TYR A 98 3.21 -12.04 -11.04
N PHE A 99 2.72 -11.45 -12.12
CA PHE A 99 3.50 -10.62 -13.04
C PHE A 99 2.84 -9.26 -13.13
N ARG A 100 3.57 -8.19 -12.79
CA ARG A 100 3.09 -6.80 -12.99
C ARG A 100 4.22 -5.87 -13.38
N ALA A 101 3.84 -4.69 -13.87
CA ALA A 101 4.77 -3.61 -14.15
C ALA A 101 5.41 -3.08 -12.86
N ALA A 102 6.63 -2.55 -12.96
CA ALA A 102 7.39 -2.01 -11.84
C ALA A 102 6.64 -0.83 -11.20
N GLY A 103 6.40 -0.91 -9.89
CA GLY A 103 5.73 0.13 -9.11
C GLY A 103 4.36 -0.25 -8.53
N GLU A 104 3.78 -1.41 -8.91
CA GLU A 104 2.48 -1.87 -8.41
C GLU A 104 2.56 -2.87 -7.22
N PHE A 105 3.78 -3.18 -6.78
CA PHE A 105 4.03 -3.98 -5.59
C PHE A 105 4.56 -3.10 -4.46
N LEU A 106 4.02 -3.27 -3.27
CA LEU A 106 4.61 -2.73 -2.05
C LEU A 106 5.45 -3.82 -1.38
N ALA A 107 6.77 -3.65 -1.41
CA ALA A 107 7.69 -4.48 -0.66
C ALA A 107 7.62 -4.13 0.83
N GLY A 108 7.38 -5.13 1.68
CA GLY A 108 7.28 -4.94 3.12
C GLY A 108 7.97 -6.07 3.91
N PRO A 109 8.37 -5.81 5.17
CA PRO A 109 8.79 -6.89 6.07
C PRO A 109 7.62 -7.84 6.35
N ASN A 110 7.91 -9.10 6.68
CA ASN A 110 6.90 -9.99 7.27
C ASN A 110 6.40 -9.33 8.56
N ARG A 111 5.10 -9.03 8.65
CA ARG A 111 4.42 -8.74 9.91
C ARG A 111 3.72 -9.99 10.40
#